data_AF-A0A2V7X173-F1
#
_entry.id   AF-A0A2V7X173-F1
#
_cell.length_a   1.000
_cell.length_b   1.000
_cell.length_c   1.000
_cell.angle_alpha   90.00
_cell.angle_beta   90.00
_cell.angle_gamma   90.00
#
_symmetry.space_group_name_H-M   'P 1'
#
loop_
_entity.id
_entity.type
_entity.pdbx_description
1 polymer ?
#
loop_
_entity_poly.entity_id
_entity_poly.type
_entity_poly.pdbx_seq_one_letter_code
_entity_poly.pdbx_strand_id
1 'polypeptide(L)'
;MAARSHATLRGKYDQAMAELRFTLPIVAIIFLYTWVLAPRTPRSVSPLVTFLVLALSIWRAVRTGEWGLRRSALWPALRGAAAFTLPTVLVLCVVGSTLGAVPRRANPWGDLAFLLPWAAGQQFALQTVLLREAQAATSRRQGILLAAAVFGALHLPNPFLAPVTLVAALAWCWIYDRHPNLLPLALSHAFCTLAILYCFDPKITGRLRVGYSYLQLQ
;
A
#
# COMPACT_ATOMS: atom_id res chain seq x y z
N MET A 1 -13.44 28.38 -30.47
CA MET A 1 -13.01 28.25 -29.05
C MET A 1 -12.94 26.79 -28.58
N ALA A 2 -13.92 25.92 -28.92
CA ALA A 2 -13.95 24.51 -28.50
C ALA A 2 -12.75 23.64 -28.95
N ALA A 3 -12.25 23.81 -30.17
CA ALA A 3 -11.13 23.01 -30.70
C ALA A 3 -9.79 23.26 -29.97
N ARG A 4 -9.52 24.52 -29.56
CA ARG A 4 -8.32 24.86 -28.77
C ARG A 4 -8.39 24.27 -27.35
N SER A 5 -9.58 24.30 -26.73
CA SER A 5 -9.80 23.69 -25.40
C SER A 5 -9.57 22.17 -25.41
N HIS A 6 -10.02 21.47 -26.46
CA HIS A 6 -9.80 20.03 -26.60
C HIS A 6 -8.32 19.67 -26.80
N ALA A 7 -7.58 20.41 -27.60
CA ALA A 7 -6.14 20.18 -27.80
C ALA A 7 -5.33 20.38 -26.52
N THR A 8 -5.67 21.41 -25.72
CA THR A 8 -5.02 21.68 -24.43
C THR A 8 -5.32 20.60 -23.39
N LEU A 9 -6.55 20.10 -23.34
CA LEU A 9 -6.92 18.99 -22.46
C LEU A 9 -6.15 17.72 -22.82
N ARG A 10 -6.13 17.36 -24.12
CA ARG A 10 -5.41 16.18 -24.62
C ARG A 10 -3.92 16.20 -24.24
N GLY A 11 -3.24 17.34 -24.41
CA GLY A 11 -1.84 17.48 -24.02
C GLY A 11 -1.60 17.29 -22.51
N LYS A 12 -2.51 17.75 -21.65
CA LYS A 12 -2.43 17.51 -20.20
C LYS A 12 -2.65 16.03 -19.84
N TYR A 13 -3.57 15.36 -20.54
CA TYR A 13 -3.79 13.92 -20.35
C TYR A 13 -2.56 13.11 -20.76
N ASP A 14 -2.00 13.40 -21.94
CA ASP A 14 -0.81 12.69 -22.44
C ASP A 14 0.39 12.87 -21.49
N GLN A 15 0.56 14.08 -20.94
CA GLN A 15 1.58 14.35 -19.93
C GLN A 15 1.33 13.56 -18.64
N ALA A 16 0.10 13.57 -18.10
CA ALA A 16 -0.23 12.83 -16.88
C ALA A 16 -0.02 11.30 -17.07
N MET A 17 -0.37 10.77 -18.24
CA MET A 17 -0.14 9.37 -18.58
C MET A 17 1.35 9.03 -18.67
N ALA A 18 2.17 9.95 -19.18
CA ALA A 18 3.63 9.80 -19.20
C ALA A 18 4.23 9.81 -17.77
N GLU A 19 3.68 10.62 -16.86
CA GLU A 19 4.09 10.63 -15.46
C GLU A 19 3.73 9.34 -14.72
N LEU A 20 2.61 8.70 -15.06
CA LEU A 20 2.11 7.46 -14.42
C LEU A 20 2.63 6.16 -15.05
N ARG A 21 3.75 6.22 -15.78
CA ARG A 21 4.28 5.11 -16.59
C ARG A 21 4.59 3.83 -15.83
N PHE A 22 4.92 3.88 -14.53
CA PHE A 22 5.16 2.68 -13.72
C PHE A 22 3.94 2.31 -12.87
N THR A 23 3.20 3.31 -12.40
CA THR A 23 1.99 3.15 -11.61
C THR A 23 0.92 2.39 -12.38
N LEU A 24 0.66 2.77 -13.64
CA LEU A 24 -0.40 2.14 -14.43
C LEU A 24 -0.16 0.64 -14.67
N PRO A 25 1.04 0.19 -15.12
CA PRO A 25 1.33 -1.23 -15.23
C PRO A 25 1.26 -1.97 -13.89
N ILE A 26 1.78 -1.39 -12.80
CA ILE A 26 1.71 -2.02 -11.46
C ILE A 26 0.25 -2.24 -11.04
N VAL A 27 -0.58 -1.20 -11.14
CA VAL A 27 -2.01 -1.28 -10.80
C VAL A 27 -2.72 -2.29 -11.71
N ALA A 28 -2.45 -2.27 -13.02
CA ALA A 28 -3.03 -3.21 -13.97
C ALA A 28 -2.65 -4.67 -13.65
N ILE A 29 -1.38 -4.94 -13.34
CA ILE A 29 -0.90 -6.28 -12.95
C ILE A 29 -1.60 -6.76 -11.68
N ILE A 30 -1.67 -5.91 -10.65
CA ILE A 30 -2.33 -6.26 -9.38
C ILE A 30 -3.83 -6.50 -9.60
N PHE A 31 -4.50 -5.63 -10.35
CA PHE A 31 -5.92 -5.75 -10.63
C PHE A 31 -6.23 -7.02 -11.45
N LEU A 32 -5.49 -7.22 -12.56
CA LEU A 32 -5.62 -8.39 -13.41
C LEU A 32 -5.44 -9.69 -12.60
N TYR A 33 -4.43 -9.72 -11.72
CA TYR A 33 -4.23 -10.89 -10.88
C TYR A 33 -5.37 -11.06 -9.87
N THR A 34 -5.65 -10.05 -9.05
CA THR A 34 -6.57 -10.19 -7.91
C THR A 34 -8.02 -10.43 -8.32
N TRP A 35 -8.46 -9.91 -9.48
CA TRP A 35 -9.84 -10.04 -9.96
C TRP A 35 -10.06 -11.09 -11.05
N VAL A 36 -9.07 -11.33 -11.91
CA VAL A 36 -9.27 -12.17 -13.11
C VAL A 36 -8.50 -13.49 -13.02
N LEU A 37 -7.21 -13.44 -12.69
CA LEU A 37 -6.34 -14.62 -12.76
C LEU A 37 -6.32 -15.46 -11.47
N ALA A 38 -6.51 -14.84 -10.31
CA ALA A 38 -6.54 -15.54 -9.01
C ALA A 38 -7.48 -16.77 -8.98
N PRO A 39 -8.72 -16.74 -9.53
CA PRO A 39 -9.57 -17.94 -9.58
C PRO A 39 -9.11 -19.01 -10.58
N ARG A 40 -8.28 -18.64 -11.56
CA ARG A 40 -7.88 -19.48 -12.69
C ARG A 40 -6.46 -20.02 -12.56
N THR A 41 -5.75 -19.64 -11.51
CA THR A 41 -4.33 -19.97 -11.33
C THR A 41 -4.07 -20.51 -9.93
N PRO A 42 -3.09 -21.40 -9.77
CA PRO A 42 -2.70 -21.87 -8.44
C PRO A 42 -2.10 -20.73 -7.62
N ARG A 43 -2.20 -20.81 -6.28
CA ARG A 43 -1.66 -19.78 -5.37
C ARG A 43 -0.15 -19.55 -5.52
N SER A 44 0.59 -20.53 -6.05
CA SER A 44 2.01 -20.43 -6.37
C SER A 44 2.35 -19.38 -7.44
N VAL A 45 1.35 -18.81 -8.14
CA VAL A 45 1.54 -17.70 -9.08
C VAL A 45 1.62 -16.35 -8.37
N SER A 46 1.09 -16.20 -7.15
CA SER A 46 1.13 -14.93 -6.41
C SER A 46 2.55 -14.35 -6.22
N PRO A 47 3.59 -15.15 -5.92
CA PRO A 47 4.97 -14.64 -5.84
C PRO A 47 5.47 -14.02 -7.14
N LEU A 48 5.07 -14.52 -8.31
CA LEU A 48 5.44 -13.94 -9.60
C LEU A 48 4.87 -12.52 -9.75
N VAL A 49 3.62 -12.32 -9.34
CA VAL A 49 2.97 -10.99 -9.39
C VAL A 49 3.69 -10.02 -8.46
N THR A 50 4.02 -10.44 -7.25
CA THR A 50 4.85 -9.67 -6.32
C THR A 50 6.20 -9.33 -6.92
N PHE A 51 6.87 -10.31 -7.55
CA PHE A 51 8.15 -10.10 -8.22
C PHE A 51 8.04 -9.06 -9.35
N LEU A 52 7.01 -9.13 -10.20
CA LEU A 52 6.81 -8.17 -11.29
C LEU A 52 6.57 -6.74 -10.77
N VAL A 53 5.75 -6.58 -9.72
CA VAL A 53 5.52 -5.28 -9.08
C VAL A 53 6.81 -4.71 -8.50
N LEU A 54 7.60 -5.55 -7.82
CA LEU A 54 8.90 -5.14 -7.26
C LEU A 54 9.90 -4.83 -8.37
N ALA A 55 9.95 -5.61 -9.44
CA ALA A 55 10.83 -5.38 -10.58
C ALA A 55 10.54 -4.02 -11.25
N LEU A 56 9.26 -3.69 -11.47
CA LEU A 56 8.86 -2.37 -11.98
C LEU A 56 9.23 -1.25 -11.02
N SER A 57 9.04 -1.46 -9.71
CA SER A 57 9.39 -0.47 -8.69
C SER A 57 10.90 -0.24 -8.61
N ILE A 58 11.70 -1.31 -8.67
CA ILE A 58 13.16 -1.26 -8.71
C ILE A 58 13.62 -0.58 -10.00
N TRP A 59 13.01 -0.90 -11.14
CA TRP A 59 13.34 -0.28 -12.41
C TRP A 59 13.13 1.25 -12.36
N ARG A 60 12.02 1.71 -11.76
CA ARG A 60 11.82 3.15 -11.51
C ARG A 60 12.90 3.72 -10.60
N ALA A 61 13.21 3.05 -9.49
CA ALA A 61 14.20 3.53 -8.52
C ALA A 61 15.61 3.64 -9.15
N VAL A 62 16.02 2.66 -9.96
CA VAL A 62 17.28 2.70 -10.74
C VAL A 62 17.28 3.88 -11.72
N ARG A 63 16.15 4.15 -12.39
CA ARG A 63 16.04 5.24 -13.39
C ARG A 63 16.02 6.63 -12.77
N THR A 64 15.52 6.78 -11.55
CA THR A 64 15.28 8.08 -10.89
C THR A 64 16.26 8.37 -9.75
N GLY A 65 16.95 7.34 -9.24
CA GLY A 65 17.73 7.42 -8.01
C GLY A 65 16.89 7.45 -6.73
N GLU A 66 15.55 7.41 -6.83
CA GLU A 66 14.64 7.52 -5.69
C GLU A 66 14.40 6.19 -4.97
N TRP A 67 15.39 5.74 -4.20
CA TRP A 67 15.28 4.51 -3.40
C TRP A 67 14.42 4.65 -2.13
N GLY A 68 14.08 5.88 -1.74
CA GLY A 68 13.31 6.13 -0.51
C GLY A 68 14.06 5.80 0.77
N LEU A 69 15.40 5.87 0.76
CA LEU A 69 16.26 5.54 1.89
C LEU A 69 17.12 6.74 2.34
N ARG A 70 16.54 7.95 2.32
CA ARG A 70 17.29 9.16 2.70
C ARG A 70 17.70 9.05 4.17
N ARG A 71 19.01 8.98 4.43
CA ARG A 71 19.58 8.81 5.79
C ARG A 71 19.18 9.94 6.74
N SER A 72 19.26 11.18 6.29
CA SER A 72 18.85 12.35 7.09
C SER A 72 17.36 12.38 7.44
N ALA A 73 16.53 11.63 6.70
CA ALA A 73 15.10 11.52 6.96
C ALA A 73 14.75 10.34 7.90
N LEU A 74 15.70 9.47 8.24
CA LEU A 74 15.42 8.26 9.02
C LEU A 74 14.78 8.60 10.38
N TRP A 75 15.39 9.50 11.14
CA TRP A 75 14.91 9.79 12.48
C TRP A 75 13.59 10.59 12.50
N PRO A 76 13.42 11.65 11.68
CA PRO A 76 12.11 12.29 11.54
C PRO A 76 11.01 11.34 11.05
N ALA A 77 11.29 10.47 10.08
CA ALA A 77 10.35 9.46 9.61
C ALA A 77 10.00 8.45 10.72
N LEU A 78 10.97 8.04 11.53
CA LEU A 78 10.74 7.14 12.65
C LEU A 78 9.88 7.76 13.74
N ARG A 79 10.08 9.04 14.06
CA ARG A 79 9.21 9.77 15.00
C ARG A 79 7.78 9.90 14.46
N GLY A 80 7.64 10.27 13.18
CA GLY A 80 6.33 10.36 12.53
C GLY A 80 5.62 9.00 12.47
N ALA A 81 6.35 7.94 12.10
CA ALA A 81 5.85 6.58 12.06
C ALA A 81 5.45 6.09 13.45
N ALA A 82 6.27 6.33 14.49
CA ALA A 82 5.94 5.95 15.87
C ALA A 82 4.71 6.70 16.40
N ALA A 83 4.62 8.01 16.15
CA ALA A 83 3.48 8.83 16.54
C ALA A 83 2.16 8.36 15.90
N PHE A 84 2.22 7.77 14.70
CA PHE A 84 1.06 7.13 14.05
C PHE A 84 0.83 5.69 14.55
N THR A 85 1.89 4.88 14.64
CA THR A 85 1.80 3.44 14.86
C THR A 85 1.36 3.10 16.27
N LEU A 86 1.93 3.75 17.29
CA LEU A 86 1.62 3.44 18.69
C LEU A 86 0.13 3.62 19.01
N PRO A 87 -0.52 4.77 18.72
CA PRO A 87 -1.95 4.91 18.96
C PRO A 87 -2.78 4.01 18.04
N THR A 88 -2.36 3.80 16.79
CA THR A 88 -3.08 2.90 15.86
C THR A 88 -3.09 1.46 16.36
N VAL A 89 -1.93 0.93 16.78
CA VAL A 89 -1.82 -0.40 17.36
C VAL A 89 -2.65 -0.50 18.64
N LEU A 90 -2.60 0.51 19.52
CA LEU A 90 -3.44 0.52 20.72
C LEU A 90 -4.93 0.46 20.38
N VAL A 91 -5.40 1.28 19.44
CA VAL A 91 -6.79 1.29 18.98
C VAL A 91 -7.16 -0.06 18.36
N LEU A 92 -6.31 -0.64 17.52
CA LEU A 92 -6.53 -1.96 16.94
C LEU A 92 -6.63 -3.05 18.00
N CYS A 93 -5.76 -3.02 19.02
CA CYS A 93 -5.80 -3.97 20.12
C CYS A 93 -7.08 -3.84 20.96
N VAL A 94 -7.48 -2.61 21.30
CA VAL A 94 -8.70 -2.34 22.09
C VAL A 94 -9.96 -2.70 21.30
N VAL A 95 -10.07 -2.26 20.05
CA VAL A 95 -11.23 -2.57 19.21
C VAL A 95 -11.29 -4.08 18.95
N GLY A 96 -10.16 -4.70 18.59
CA GLY A 96 -10.08 -6.14 18.35
C GLY A 96 -10.54 -6.98 19.56
N SER A 97 -10.10 -6.63 20.77
CA SER A 97 -10.48 -7.35 21.99
C SER A 97 -11.97 -7.20 22.35
N THR A 98 -12.65 -6.17 21.85
CA THR A 98 -14.09 -5.97 22.06
C THR A 98 -14.97 -6.64 21.00
N LEU A 99 -14.42 -6.98 19.83
CA LEU A 99 -15.21 -7.44 18.67
C LEU A 99 -15.27 -8.96 18.50
N GLY A 100 -14.59 -9.74 19.35
CA GLY A 100 -14.69 -11.20 19.29
C GLY A 100 -13.57 -11.93 20.00
N ALA A 101 -13.52 -13.25 19.82
CA ALA A 101 -12.46 -14.07 20.38
C ALA A 101 -11.12 -13.75 19.71
N VAL A 102 -10.13 -13.41 20.53
CA VAL A 102 -8.76 -13.16 20.10
C VAL A 102 -8.17 -14.47 19.54
N PRO A 103 -7.64 -14.49 18.30
CA PRO A 103 -7.07 -15.70 17.74
C PRO A 103 -5.89 -16.21 18.57
N ARG A 104 -5.85 -17.53 18.80
CA ARG A 104 -4.68 -18.17 19.41
C ARG A 104 -3.58 -18.31 18.36
N ARG A 105 -2.68 -17.33 18.27
CA ARG A 105 -1.44 -17.39 17.48
C ARG A 105 -0.23 -17.47 18.42
N ALA A 106 0.71 -18.36 18.12
CA ALA A 106 1.80 -18.69 19.04
C ALA A 106 3.18 -18.15 18.60
N ASN A 107 3.32 -17.61 17.39
CA ASN A 107 4.62 -17.23 16.82
C ASN A 107 4.67 -15.79 16.28
N PRO A 108 4.57 -14.78 17.17
CA PRO A 108 4.57 -13.38 16.74
C PRO A 108 5.87 -12.97 16.05
N TRP A 109 7.00 -13.56 16.44
CA TRP A 109 8.31 -13.27 15.86
C TRP A 109 8.45 -13.82 14.44
N GLY A 110 7.98 -15.04 14.19
CA GLY A 110 7.94 -15.61 12.84
C GLY A 110 6.98 -14.85 11.92
N ASP A 111 5.80 -14.47 12.43
CA ASP A 111 4.86 -13.62 11.70
C ASP A 111 5.53 -12.27 11.36
N LEU A 112 6.19 -11.62 12.33
CA LEU A 112 6.89 -10.34 12.11
C LEU A 112 8.04 -10.45 11.10
N ALA A 113 8.83 -11.52 11.16
CA ALA A 113 9.93 -11.78 10.23
C ALA A 113 9.45 -11.92 8.78
N PHE A 114 8.25 -12.48 8.56
CA PHE A 114 7.60 -12.51 7.26
C PHE A 114 6.98 -11.16 6.88
N LEU A 115 6.32 -10.50 7.84
CA LEU A 115 5.61 -9.24 7.60
C LEU A 115 6.55 -8.08 7.26
N LEU A 116 7.76 -8.04 7.80
CA LEU A 116 8.71 -6.97 7.51
C LEU A 116 9.09 -6.86 6.02
N PRO A 117 9.63 -7.90 5.36
CA PRO A 117 9.94 -7.83 3.93
C PRO A 117 8.67 -7.65 3.08
N TRP A 118 7.55 -8.26 3.48
CA TRP A 118 6.26 -8.08 2.82
C TRP A 118 5.78 -6.62 2.87
N ALA A 119 5.82 -6.01 4.06
CA ALA A 119 5.46 -4.61 4.28
C ALA A 119 6.44 -3.68 3.56
N ALA A 120 7.74 -3.95 3.60
CA ALA A 120 8.75 -3.17 2.91
C ALA A 120 8.52 -3.14 1.39
N GLY A 121 8.17 -4.29 0.78
CA GLY A 121 7.85 -4.35 -0.65
C GLY A 121 6.64 -3.49 -1.03
N GLN A 122 5.56 -3.56 -0.24
CA GLN A 122 4.38 -2.72 -0.47
C GLN A 122 4.65 -1.23 -0.26
N GLN A 123 5.39 -0.88 0.80
CA GLN A 123 5.78 0.52 1.08
C GLN A 123 6.79 1.03 0.04
N PHE A 124 7.58 0.14 -0.57
CA PHE A 124 8.44 0.55 -1.67
C PHE A 124 7.58 0.97 -2.87
N ALA A 125 6.66 0.10 -3.34
CA ALA A 125 5.79 0.43 -4.47
C ALA A 125 4.88 1.64 -4.19
N LEU A 126 4.26 1.73 -3.01
CA LEU A 126 3.36 2.83 -2.66
C LEU A 126 4.10 4.17 -2.62
N GLN A 127 5.21 4.28 -1.91
CA GLN A 127 5.86 5.57 -1.68
C GLN A 127 6.84 5.97 -2.78
N THR A 128 7.60 5.02 -3.34
CA THR A 128 8.62 5.36 -4.35
C THR A 128 8.04 5.38 -5.75
N VAL A 129 6.94 4.67 -6.03
CA VAL A 129 6.30 4.70 -7.35
C VAL A 129 5.01 5.50 -7.30
N LEU A 130 3.97 4.93 -6.69
CA LEU A 130 2.60 5.44 -6.79
C LEU A 130 2.48 6.87 -6.28
N LEU A 131 3.02 7.17 -5.10
CA LEU A 131 2.99 8.54 -4.54
C LEU A 131 3.75 9.53 -5.42
N ARG A 132 4.96 9.19 -5.86
CA ARG A 132 5.81 10.12 -6.61
C ARG A 132 5.22 10.43 -7.98
N GLU A 133 4.73 9.42 -8.69
CA GLU A 133 4.07 9.62 -9.98
C GLU A 133 2.72 10.31 -9.83
N ALA A 134 1.95 9.98 -8.79
CA ALA A 134 0.70 10.69 -8.49
C ALA A 134 0.95 12.18 -8.21
N GLN A 135 2.02 12.52 -7.49
CA GLN A 135 2.40 13.92 -7.23
C GLN A 135 2.87 14.64 -8.50
N ALA A 136 3.60 13.96 -9.37
CA ALA A 136 4.06 14.50 -10.65
C ALA A 136 2.89 14.74 -11.63
N ALA A 137 1.93 13.81 -11.69
CA ALA A 137 0.75 13.91 -12.53
C ALA A 137 -0.30 14.92 -12.00
N THR A 138 -0.22 15.30 -10.72
CA THR A 138 -1.21 16.18 -10.07
C THR A 138 -0.55 17.33 -9.30
N SER A 139 -0.55 17.26 -7.97
CA SER A 139 0.12 18.18 -7.06
C SER A 139 0.57 17.40 -5.82
N ARG A 140 1.42 18.02 -4.99
CA ARG A 140 1.92 17.40 -3.75
C ARG A 140 0.80 16.85 -2.85
N ARG A 141 -0.28 17.62 -2.66
CA ARG A 141 -1.43 17.24 -1.81
C ARG A 141 -2.34 16.24 -2.50
N GLN A 142 -2.71 16.48 -3.75
CA GLN A 142 -3.59 15.58 -4.50
C GLN A 142 -2.94 14.23 -4.75
N GLY A 143 -1.62 14.18 -4.95
CA GLY A 143 -0.87 12.94 -5.10
C GLY A 143 -0.91 12.05 -3.86
N ILE A 144 -0.89 12.63 -2.65
CA ILE A 144 -1.09 11.88 -1.39
C ILE A 144 -2.50 11.27 -1.35
N LEU A 145 -3.52 12.06 -1.67
CA LEU A 145 -4.91 11.60 -1.67
C LEU A 145 -5.13 10.50 -2.71
N LEU A 146 -4.61 10.69 -3.92
CA LEU A 146 -4.70 9.74 -5.02
C LEU A 146 -3.97 8.43 -4.70
N ALA A 147 -2.73 8.50 -4.19
CA ALA A 147 -1.97 7.31 -3.82
C ALA A 147 -2.67 6.50 -2.72
N ALA A 148 -3.21 7.17 -1.69
CA ALA A 148 -3.94 6.50 -0.63
C ALA A 148 -5.27 5.91 -1.12
N ALA A 149 -6.00 6.63 -1.99
CA ALA A 149 -7.24 6.13 -2.57
C ALA A 149 -7.00 4.89 -3.45
N VAL A 150 -5.97 4.92 -4.31
CA VAL A 150 -5.58 3.75 -5.12
C VAL A 150 -5.15 2.60 -4.22
N PHE A 151 -4.33 2.85 -3.19
CA PHE A 151 -3.91 1.80 -2.25
C PHE A 151 -5.12 1.16 -1.55
N GLY A 152 -6.06 1.95 -1.03
CA GLY A 152 -7.31 1.44 -0.45
C GLY A 152 -8.15 0.64 -1.47
N ALA A 153 -8.28 1.15 -2.69
CA ALA A 153 -9.04 0.50 -3.76
C ALA A 153 -8.46 -0.87 -4.16
N LEU A 154 -7.13 -1.03 -4.13
CA LEU A 154 -6.47 -2.33 -4.38
C LEU A 154 -6.79 -3.39 -3.32
N HIS A 155 -7.35 -2.98 -2.18
CA HIS A 155 -7.80 -3.89 -1.11
C HIS A 155 -9.30 -4.20 -1.15
N LEU A 156 -10.05 -3.64 -2.11
CA LEU A 156 -11.44 -4.02 -2.34
C LEU A 156 -11.56 -5.51 -2.74
N PRO A 157 -12.70 -6.15 -2.45
CA PRO A 157 -13.91 -5.60 -1.83
C PRO A 157 -13.95 -5.79 -0.30
N ASN A 158 -12.80 -5.99 0.35
CA ASN A 158 -12.75 -6.25 1.78
C ASN A 158 -13.13 -4.99 2.59
N PRO A 159 -14.29 -4.99 3.29
CA PRO A 159 -14.84 -3.80 3.95
C PRO A 159 -14.09 -3.42 5.22
N PHE A 160 -13.28 -4.34 5.77
CA PHE A 160 -12.36 -4.05 6.85
C PHE A 160 -11.06 -3.48 6.30
N LEU A 161 -10.45 -4.18 5.34
CA LEU A 161 -9.09 -3.90 4.90
C LEU A 161 -9.00 -2.64 4.06
N ALA A 162 -9.95 -2.40 3.13
CA ALA A 162 -9.93 -1.23 2.26
C ALA A 162 -9.95 0.12 3.01
N PRO A 163 -10.83 0.39 4.00
CA PRO A 163 -10.79 1.63 4.75
C PRO A 163 -9.56 1.74 5.65
N VAL A 164 -9.14 0.64 6.30
CA VAL A 164 -7.94 0.62 7.16
C VAL A 164 -6.70 0.98 6.35
N THR A 165 -6.52 0.37 5.17
CA THR A 165 -5.37 0.64 4.32
C THR A 165 -5.42 2.02 3.67
N LEU A 166 -6.60 2.55 3.36
CA LEU A 166 -6.77 3.94 2.90
C LEU A 166 -6.27 4.93 3.96
N VAL A 167 -6.75 4.80 5.21
CA VAL A 167 -6.36 5.70 6.32
C VAL A 167 -4.87 5.57 6.60
N ALA A 168 -4.35 4.34 6.66
CA ALA A 168 -2.93 4.11 6.88
C ALA A 168 -2.07 4.68 5.75
N ALA A 169 -2.46 4.49 4.49
CA ALA A 169 -1.74 5.04 3.34
C ALA A 169 -1.75 6.57 3.32
N LEU A 170 -2.84 7.24 3.74
CA LEU A 170 -2.85 8.69 3.91
C LEU A 170 -1.75 9.13 4.89
N ALA A 171 -1.67 8.49 6.05
CA ALA A 171 -0.66 8.81 7.06
C ALA A 171 0.75 8.51 6.56
N TRP A 172 0.99 7.32 6.02
CA TRP A 172 2.32 6.92 5.55
C TRP A 172 2.80 7.75 4.36
N CYS A 173 1.93 8.09 3.41
CA CYS A 173 2.29 8.98 2.30
C CYS A 173 2.60 10.39 2.80
N TRP A 174 1.83 10.91 3.76
CA TRP A 174 2.08 12.22 4.37
C TRP A 174 3.40 12.29 5.14
N ILE A 175 3.77 11.22 5.87
CA ILE A 175 5.05 11.10 6.56
C ILE A 175 6.20 11.03 5.54
N TYR A 176 6.09 10.13 4.56
CA TYR A 176 7.13 9.93 3.54
C TYR A 176 7.39 11.16 2.69
N ASP A 177 6.33 11.89 2.34
CA ASP A 177 6.42 13.12 1.57
C ASP A 177 7.29 14.18 2.27
N ARG A 178 7.28 14.23 3.61
CA ARG A 178 8.16 15.11 4.41
C ARG A 178 9.52 14.49 4.69
N HIS A 179 9.53 13.19 4.94
CA HIS A 179 10.69 12.47 5.43
C HIS A 179 10.85 11.17 4.62
N PRO A 180 11.48 11.22 3.42
CA PRO A 180 11.51 10.11 2.47
C PRO A 180 12.48 8.99 2.92
N ASN A 181 12.06 8.26 3.94
CA ASN A 181 12.69 7.06 4.44
C ASN A 181 11.61 5.98 4.64
N LEU A 182 11.72 4.88 3.90
CA LEU A 182 10.72 3.81 3.88
C LEU A 182 10.82 2.86 5.07
N LEU A 183 11.99 2.74 5.72
CA LEU A 183 12.22 1.73 6.74
C LEU A 183 11.27 1.89 7.95
N PRO A 184 11.06 3.10 8.50
CA PRO A 184 10.10 3.27 9.58
C PRO A 184 8.65 3.00 9.17
N LEU A 185 8.30 3.23 7.90
CA LEU A 185 6.95 3.00 7.37
C LEU A 185 6.70 1.50 7.15
N ALA A 186 7.71 0.76 6.69
CA ALA A 186 7.67 -0.69 6.62
C ALA A 186 7.48 -1.32 8.00
N LEU A 187 8.20 -0.81 9.01
CA LEU A 187 8.05 -1.24 10.41
C LEU A 187 6.65 -0.90 10.95
N SER A 188 6.17 0.32 10.71
CA SER A 188 4.81 0.75 11.05
C SER A 188 3.75 -0.18 10.47
N HIS A 189 3.84 -0.46 9.17
CA HIS A 189 2.93 -1.37 8.47
C HIS A 189 3.00 -2.78 9.06
N ALA A 190 4.19 -3.33 9.28
CA ALA A 190 4.33 -4.67 9.87
C ALA A 190 3.69 -4.76 11.26
N PHE A 191 3.87 -3.77 12.13
CA PHE A 191 3.24 -3.75 13.46
C PHE A 191 1.73 -3.57 13.40
N CYS A 192 1.20 -2.69 12.54
CA CYS A 192 -0.25 -2.56 12.36
C CYS A 192 -0.86 -3.88 11.86
N THR A 193 -0.23 -4.54 10.90
CA THR A 193 -0.70 -5.84 10.41
C THR A 193 -0.60 -6.94 11.46
N LEU A 194 0.48 -6.94 12.27
CA LEU A 194 0.62 -7.88 13.38
C LEU A 194 -0.50 -7.67 14.42
N ALA A 195 -0.81 -6.42 14.78
CA ALA A 195 -1.93 -6.11 15.67
C ALA A 195 -3.26 -6.61 15.11
N ILE A 196 -3.52 -6.42 13.80
CA ILE A 196 -4.72 -6.97 13.16
C ILE A 196 -4.77 -8.50 13.27
N LEU A 197 -3.67 -9.19 12.97
CA LEU A 197 -3.61 -10.66 13.00
C LEU A 197 -3.79 -11.24 14.40
N TYR A 198 -3.33 -10.53 15.43
CA TYR A 198 -3.36 -11.01 16.82
C TYR A 198 -4.56 -10.54 17.59
N CYS A 199 -5.24 -9.46 17.19
CA CYS A 199 -6.34 -8.88 17.96
C CYS A 199 -7.72 -9.05 17.34
N PHE A 200 -7.83 -9.40 16.04
CA PHE A 200 -9.14 -9.53 15.39
C PHE A 200 -9.45 -10.96 14.94
N ASP A 201 -10.74 -11.33 15.04
CA ASP A 201 -11.25 -12.55 14.40
C ASP A 201 -11.01 -12.49 12.87
N PRO A 202 -10.41 -13.53 12.25
CA PRO A 202 -10.24 -13.62 10.81
C PRO A 202 -11.53 -13.45 9.98
N LYS A 203 -12.71 -13.72 10.55
CA LYS A 203 -14.00 -13.46 9.92
C LYS A 203 -14.26 -11.96 9.72
N ILE A 204 -13.90 -11.14 10.71
CA ILE A 204 -14.06 -9.68 10.66
C ILE A 204 -13.09 -9.08 9.66
N THR A 205 -11.84 -9.53 9.67
CA THR A 205 -10.79 -9.00 8.80
C THR A 205 -10.87 -9.51 7.36
N GLY A 206 -11.82 -10.41 7.06
CA GLY A 206 -11.88 -11.11 5.78
C GLY A 206 -10.60 -11.89 5.48
N ARG A 207 -9.94 -12.43 6.52
CA ARG A 207 -8.63 -13.12 6.45
C ARG A 207 -7.57 -12.35 5.67
N LEU A 208 -7.66 -11.01 5.67
CA LEU A 208 -6.85 -10.09 4.87
C LEU A 208 -6.84 -10.41 3.36
N ARG A 209 -7.90 -11.04 2.85
CA ARG A 209 -8.08 -11.33 1.42
C ARG A 209 -8.60 -10.11 0.70
N VAL A 210 -8.25 -10.03 -0.58
CA VAL A 210 -8.63 -8.95 -1.50
C VAL A 210 -9.08 -9.55 -2.84
N GLY A 211 -9.72 -8.73 -3.67
CA GLY A 211 -10.24 -9.13 -4.98
C GLY A 211 -11.16 -10.35 -4.91
N TYR A 212 -11.06 -11.21 -5.93
CA TYR A 212 -11.88 -12.41 -6.02
C TYR A 212 -11.64 -13.36 -4.83
N SER A 213 -10.43 -13.42 -4.28
CA SER A 213 -10.12 -14.30 -3.14
C SER A 213 -10.92 -13.94 -1.89
N TYR A 214 -11.36 -12.69 -1.72
CA TYR A 214 -12.25 -12.29 -0.64
C TYR A 214 -13.67 -12.81 -0.88
N LEU A 215 -14.17 -12.74 -2.11
CA LEU A 215 -15.51 -13.20 -2.48
C LEU A 215 -15.69 -14.73 -2.34
N GLN A 216 -14.60 -15.46 -2.17
CA GLN A 216 -14.58 -16.91 -1.95
C GLN A 216 -14.57 -17.31 -0.47
N LEU A 217 -14.59 -16.33 0.45
CA LEU A 217 -14.71 -16.63 1.87
C LEU A 217 -16.15 -17.06 2.16
N GLN A 218 -16.30 -18.35 2.47
CA GLN A 218 -17.52 -18.94 3.04
C GLN A 218 -17.58 -18.66 4.54
#